data_AF-A0A831L2S7-F1
#
_entry.id   AF-A0A831L2S7-F1
#
_cell.length_a   1.000
_cell.length_b   1.000
_cell.length_c   1.000
_cell.angle_alpha   90.00
_cell.angle_beta   90.00
_cell.angle_gamma   90.00
#
_symmetry.space_group_name_H-M   'P 1'
#
loop_
_entity.id
_entity.type
_entity.pdbx_description
1 polymer ?
#
loop_
_entity_poly.entity_id
_entity_poly.type
_entity_poly.pdbx_seq_one_letter_code
_entity_poly.pdbx_strand_id
1 'polypeptide(L)'
;MTPSTGPQRWTLPDLPGALAWCSERADEGIRGILHPLREFAQTEQEALDNAGAYMTCAAAIADAGLDASVAVKPTAIGISSDRDRATEVFVTILEACAGLGVPVECDMEGAPMVPATVRMALSAAEQGHLFTITLQSYLTRTPEDIAHSTGSGLTVRLVKGAYLGDIRNREEIRSAYRTHLLLLARQQPRFRIGTLDRSLIRWAQETFPEARARMEFGFLKGIGERTAVQMAGDGWRVAQYIPYGNDTSSYTRRREIYLNLLARVGEAPLN
;
A
#
# COMPACT_ATOMS: atom_id res chain seq x y z
N MET A 1 3.88 17.61 14.77
CA MET A 1 2.65 17.74 13.96
C MET A 1 1.41 17.63 14.83
N THR A 2 0.50 18.60 14.74
CA THR A 2 -0.90 18.43 15.17
C THR A 2 -1.57 17.43 14.23
N PRO A 3 -2.40 16.49 14.70
CA PRO A 3 -3.10 15.56 13.81
C PRO A 3 -3.87 16.34 12.75
N SER A 4 -3.81 15.92 11.48
CA SER A 4 -4.61 16.59 10.45
C SER A 4 -6.11 16.42 10.77
N THR A 5 -6.80 17.52 11.06
CA THR A 5 -8.25 17.56 11.30
C THR A 5 -8.95 18.25 10.14
N GLY A 6 -10.09 17.73 9.69
CA GLY A 6 -10.89 18.35 8.62
C GLY A 6 -10.86 17.60 7.28
N PRO A 7 -11.33 18.22 6.18
CA PRO A 7 -11.59 17.54 4.90
C PRO A 7 -10.32 16.95 4.25
N GLN A 8 -9.14 17.51 4.54
CA GLN A 8 -7.84 17.04 4.04
C GLN A 8 -7.12 16.08 5.01
N ARG A 9 -7.85 15.55 6.01
CA ARG A 9 -7.29 14.59 6.96
C ARG A 9 -6.72 13.37 6.24
N TRP A 10 -7.52 12.81 5.34
CA TRP A 10 -7.24 11.53 4.69
C TRP A 10 -6.49 11.65 3.38
N THR A 11 -6.67 12.76 2.67
CA THR A 11 -6.24 12.98 1.29
C THR A 11 -5.75 14.41 1.11
N LEU A 12 -4.87 14.61 0.13
CA LEU A 12 -4.39 15.92 -0.28
C LEU A 12 -5.03 16.33 -1.62
N PRO A 13 -5.17 17.63 -1.90
CA PRO A 13 -5.87 18.07 -3.10
C PRO A 13 -5.12 17.73 -4.39
N ASP A 14 -3.79 17.80 -4.37
CA ASP A 14 -2.95 17.72 -5.58
C ASP A 14 -1.55 17.15 -5.29
N LEU A 15 -0.78 16.99 -6.37
CA LEU A 15 0.58 16.47 -6.32
C LEU A 15 1.54 17.40 -5.56
N PRO A 16 1.56 18.73 -5.76
CA PRO A 16 2.38 19.63 -4.94
C PRO A 16 2.14 19.48 -3.44
N GLY A 17 0.88 19.38 -3.01
CA GLY A 17 0.54 19.12 -1.61
C GLY A 17 1.04 17.77 -1.13
N ALA A 18 0.93 16.72 -1.95
CA ALA A 18 1.46 15.39 -1.64
C ALA A 18 2.97 15.36 -1.49
N LEU A 19 3.70 16.08 -2.34
CA LEU A 19 5.17 16.19 -2.28
C LEU A 19 5.62 17.00 -1.06
N ALA A 20 4.95 18.13 -0.76
CA ALA A 20 5.23 18.92 0.43
C ALA A 20 5.02 18.09 1.71
N TRP A 21 3.90 17.38 1.81
CA TRP A 21 3.64 16.47 2.91
C TRP A 21 4.70 15.37 3.00
N CYS A 22 5.06 14.74 1.87
CA CYS A 22 6.10 13.72 1.83
C CYS A 22 7.47 14.25 2.31
N SER A 23 7.84 15.47 1.92
CA SER A 23 9.06 16.14 2.37
C SER A 23 9.06 16.35 3.88
N GLU A 24 7.95 16.84 4.45
CA GLU A 24 7.81 17.02 5.91
C GLU A 24 7.89 15.69 6.67
N ARG A 25 7.46 14.58 6.06
CA ARG A 25 7.59 13.23 6.65
C ARG A 25 9.03 12.71 6.55
N ALA A 26 9.73 13.04 5.48
CA ALA A 26 11.12 12.60 5.27
C ALA A 26 12.05 13.14 6.38
N ASP A 27 11.84 14.37 6.84
CA ASP A 27 12.56 14.96 7.98
C ASP A 27 12.35 14.18 9.30
N GLU A 28 11.26 13.42 9.41
CA GLU A 28 10.94 12.56 10.56
C GLU A 28 11.40 11.10 10.34
N GLY A 29 12.15 10.82 9.27
CA GLY A 29 12.62 9.46 8.92
C GLY A 29 11.53 8.56 8.34
N ILE A 30 10.44 9.14 7.83
CA ILE A 30 9.30 8.42 7.28
C ILE A 30 9.27 8.60 5.75
N ARG A 31 9.32 7.49 5.01
CA ARG A 31 9.24 7.53 3.55
C ARG A 31 7.81 7.66 3.03
N GLY A 32 7.65 8.15 1.81
CA GLY A 32 6.34 8.32 1.17
C GLY A 32 5.86 7.12 0.36
N ILE A 33 4.55 6.90 0.33
CA ILE A 33 3.87 6.09 -0.68
C ILE A 33 2.78 6.97 -1.28
N LEU A 34 3.08 7.64 -2.39
CA LEU A 34 2.15 8.56 -3.03
C LEU A 34 1.16 7.77 -3.88
N HIS A 35 -0.13 8.04 -3.69
CA HIS A 35 -1.20 7.40 -4.42
C HIS A 35 -2.04 8.45 -5.15
N PRO A 36 -1.81 8.64 -6.47
CA PRO A 36 -2.70 9.43 -7.31
C PRO A 36 -4.07 8.76 -7.36
N LEU A 37 -5.09 9.39 -6.78
CA LEU A 37 -6.46 8.87 -6.79
C LEU A 37 -7.05 9.04 -8.20
N ARG A 38 -7.37 7.91 -8.82
CA ARG A 38 -7.96 7.81 -10.15
C ARG A 38 -9.22 6.97 -10.13
N GLU A 39 -10.15 7.34 -11.00
CA GLU A 39 -11.37 6.58 -11.22
C GLU A 39 -11.05 5.22 -11.88
N PHE A 40 -12.02 4.32 -11.85
CA PHE A 40 -11.91 3.04 -12.54
C PHE A 40 -11.90 3.27 -14.05
N ALA A 41 -10.86 2.79 -14.73
CA ALA A 41 -10.80 2.88 -16.19
C ALA A 41 -11.77 1.87 -16.81
N GLN A 42 -12.71 2.38 -17.58
CA GLN A 42 -13.66 1.63 -18.40
C GLN A 42 -13.20 1.53 -19.85
N THR A 43 -12.35 2.45 -20.31
CA THR A 43 -11.78 2.47 -21.66
C THR A 43 -10.25 2.38 -21.64
N GLU A 44 -9.66 1.99 -22.78
CA GLU A 44 -8.21 2.00 -22.94
C GLU A 44 -7.63 3.41 -22.75
N GLN A 45 -8.28 4.43 -23.31
CA GLN A 45 -7.81 5.81 -23.18
C GLN A 45 -7.79 6.26 -21.72
N GLU A 46 -8.82 5.93 -20.93
CA GLU A 46 -8.84 6.23 -19.49
C GLU A 46 -7.71 5.51 -18.73
N ALA A 47 -7.42 4.26 -19.10
CA ALA A 47 -6.31 3.51 -18.49
C ALA A 47 -4.95 4.17 -18.79
N LEU A 48 -4.74 4.63 -20.04
CA LEU A 48 -3.52 5.33 -20.45
C LEU A 48 -3.40 6.71 -19.79
N ASP A 49 -4.49 7.47 -19.69
CA ASP A 49 -4.51 8.77 -19.01
C ASP A 49 -4.18 8.61 -17.52
N ASN A 50 -4.76 7.58 -16.88
CA ASN A 50 -4.45 7.22 -15.51
C ASN A 50 -2.99 6.75 -15.35
N ALA A 51 -2.44 6.00 -16.29
CA ALA A 51 -1.03 5.63 -16.32
C ALA A 51 -0.12 6.88 -16.37
N GLY A 52 -0.47 7.86 -17.20
CA GLY A 52 0.21 9.15 -17.29
C GLY A 52 0.31 9.87 -15.95
N ALA A 53 -0.72 9.77 -15.12
CA ALA A 53 -0.70 10.35 -13.77
C ALA A 53 0.29 9.67 -12.82
N TYR A 54 0.40 8.33 -12.87
CA TYR A 54 1.38 7.60 -12.06
C TYR A 54 2.80 7.93 -12.49
N MET A 55 3.05 8.03 -13.81
CA MET A 55 4.36 8.43 -14.36
C MET A 55 4.71 9.89 -14.00
N THR A 56 3.75 10.80 -14.05
CA THR A 56 3.93 12.20 -13.62
C THR A 56 4.28 12.28 -12.13
N CYS A 57 3.62 11.46 -11.29
CA CYS A 57 3.93 11.37 -9.87
C CYS A 57 5.37 10.87 -9.65
N ALA A 58 5.79 9.82 -10.37
CA ALA A 58 7.14 9.28 -10.28
C ALA A 58 8.20 10.32 -10.69
N ALA A 59 7.99 11.04 -11.80
CA ALA A 59 8.90 12.10 -12.24
C ALA A 59 9.05 13.18 -11.15
N ALA A 60 7.94 13.61 -10.55
CA ALA A 60 7.99 14.63 -9.51
C ALA A 60 8.64 14.15 -8.20
N ILE A 61 8.50 12.86 -7.83
CA ILE A 61 9.23 12.25 -6.72
C ILE A 61 10.74 12.29 -6.99
N ALA A 62 11.16 11.90 -8.20
CA ALA A 62 12.55 11.86 -8.59
C ALA A 62 13.17 13.27 -8.64
N ASP A 63 12.49 14.24 -9.26
CA ASP A 63 12.93 15.64 -9.34
C ASP A 63 13.09 16.28 -7.94
N ALA A 64 12.22 15.90 -6.99
CA ALA A 64 12.30 16.36 -5.61
C ALA A 64 13.34 15.60 -4.76
N GLY A 65 13.92 14.52 -5.27
CA GLY A 65 14.89 13.68 -4.54
C GLY A 65 14.30 12.98 -3.31
N LEU A 66 12.99 12.68 -3.31
CA LEU A 66 12.30 12.11 -2.15
C LEU A 66 12.44 10.57 -2.10
N ASP A 67 12.66 10.02 -0.90
CA ASP A 67 12.46 8.58 -0.65
C ASP A 67 10.96 8.29 -0.64
N ALA A 68 10.43 7.99 -1.82
CA ALA A 68 9.02 7.66 -1.99
C ALA A 68 8.78 6.67 -3.12
N SER A 69 7.63 6.01 -3.06
CA SER A 69 7.13 5.10 -4.10
C SER A 69 5.76 5.54 -4.60
N VAL A 70 5.38 5.07 -5.79
CA VAL A 70 4.05 5.29 -6.37
C VAL A 70 3.18 4.05 -6.15
N ALA A 71 2.00 4.23 -5.54
CA ALA A 71 1.00 3.19 -5.44
C ALA A 71 0.05 3.22 -6.64
N VAL A 72 -0.17 2.07 -7.26
CA VAL A 72 -1.01 1.88 -8.45
C VAL A 72 -2.16 0.95 -8.12
N LYS A 73 -3.37 1.34 -8.52
CA LYS A 73 -4.57 0.49 -8.43
C LYS A 73 -4.85 -0.20 -9.76
N PRO A 74 -4.94 -1.54 -9.79
CA PRO A 74 -5.25 -2.29 -11.00
C PRO A 74 -6.53 -1.85 -11.72
N THR A 75 -7.60 -1.47 -11.00
CA THR A 75 -8.84 -1.01 -11.65
C THR A 75 -8.68 0.34 -12.34
N ALA A 76 -7.74 1.18 -11.91
CA ALA A 76 -7.46 2.46 -12.57
C ALA A 76 -6.72 2.28 -13.90
N ILE A 77 -6.10 1.11 -14.13
CA ILE A 77 -5.40 0.77 -15.38
C ILE A 77 -6.14 -0.29 -16.19
N GLY A 78 -7.44 -0.47 -15.93
CA GLY A 78 -8.33 -1.24 -16.81
C GLY A 78 -8.42 -2.75 -16.52
N ILE A 79 -7.91 -3.25 -15.38
CA ILE A 79 -7.91 -4.72 -15.12
C ILE A 79 -9.30 -5.37 -15.14
N SER A 80 -10.35 -4.57 -14.89
CA SER A 80 -11.75 -5.01 -14.92
C SER A 80 -12.28 -5.19 -16.34
N SER A 81 -11.73 -4.44 -17.30
CA SER A 81 -12.19 -4.37 -18.69
C SER A 81 -11.36 -5.29 -19.59
N ASP A 82 -10.04 -5.17 -19.52
CA ASP A 82 -9.11 -5.96 -20.32
C ASP A 82 -7.85 -6.26 -19.49
N ARG A 83 -7.64 -7.54 -19.20
CA ARG A 83 -6.57 -8.00 -18.29
C ARG A 83 -5.20 -8.01 -18.95
N ASP A 84 -5.16 -8.34 -20.24
CA ASP A 84 -3.91 -8.43 -20.98
C ASP A 84 -3.41 -7.00 -21.24
N ARG A 85 -4.30 -6.12 -21.68
CA ARG A 85 -3.99 -4.70 -21.82
C ARG A 85 -3.61 -4.04 -20.49
N ALA A 86 -4.31 -4.35 -19.39
CA ALA A 86 -3.93 -3.83 -18.07
C ALA A 86 -2.50 -4.25 -17.66
N THR A 87 -2.05 -5.44 -18.08
CA THR A 87 -0.68 -5.90 -17.83
C THR A 87 0.32 -5.08 -18.63
N GLU A 88 0.05 -4.81 -19.91
CA GLU A 88 0.89 -3.92 -20.74
C GLU A 88 0.99 -2.50 -20.17
N VAL A 89 -0.14 -1.93 -19.73
CA VAL A 89 -0.18 -0.61 -19.10
C VAL A 89 0.61 -0.61 -17.79
N PHE A 90 0.48 -1.67 -16.98
CA PHE A 90 1.24 -1.79 -15.74
C PHE A 90 2.75 -1.88 -15.98
N VAL A 91 3.18 -2.67 -16.98
CA VAL A 91 4.58 -2.75 -17.39
C VAL A 91 5.12 -1.39 -17.85
N THR A 92 4.33 -0.64 -18.63
CA THR A 92 4.70 0.73 -19.07
C THR A 92 4.97 1.64 -17.86
N ILE A 93 4.12 1.59 -16.82
CA ILE A 93 4.32 2.34 -15.58
C ILE A 93 5.60 1.87 -14.86
N LEU A 94 5.82 0.55 -14.77
CA LEU A 94 6.99 -0.03 -14.11
C LEU A 94 8.30 0.41 -14.78
N GLU A 95 8.36 0.38 -16.10
CA GLU A 95 9.54 0.81 -16.88
C GLU A 95 9.83 2.29 -16.70
N ALA A 96 8.80 3.14 -16.80
CA ALA A 96 8.95 4.58 -16.60
C ALA A 96 9.45 4.90 -15.18
N CYS A 97 8.88 4.25 -14.16
CA CYS A 97 9.30 4.44 -12.77
C CYS A 97 10.72 3.90 -12.52
N ALA A 98 11.08 2.77 -13.12
CA ALA A 98 12.42 2.18 -13.03
C ALA A 98 13.49 3.09 -13.64
N GLY A 99 13.21 3.73 -14.78
CA GLY A 99 14.11 4.72 -15.40
C GLY A 99 14.38 5.95 -14.52
N LEU A 100 13.48 6.24 -13.57
CA LEU A 100 13.58 7.33 -12.60
C LEU A 100 14.11 6.86 -11.23
N GLY A 101 14.33 5.55 -11.03
CA GLY A 101 14.69 4.99 -9.72
C GLY A 101 13.58 5.04 -8.66
N VAL A 102 12.31 5.22 -9.08
CA VAL A 102 11.16 5.33 -8.18
C VAL A 102 10.47 3.97 -8.04
N PRO A 103 10.32 3.40 -6.83
CA PRO A 103 9.65 2.11 -6.67
C PRO A 103 8.14 2.20 -6.93
N VAL A 104 7.58 1.11 -7.44
CA VAL A 104 6.12 0.94 -7.62
C VAL A 104 5.57 -0.03 -6.58
N GLU A 105 4.34 0.23 -6.14
CA GLU A 105 3.57 -0.63 -5.27
C GLU A 105 2.19 -0.91 -5.88
N CYS A 106 1.91 -2.17 -6.17
CA CYS A 106 0.62 -2.63 -6.68
C CYS A 106 -0.34 -2.88 -5.51
N ASP A 107 -1.38 -2.05 -5.41
CA ASP A 107 -2.42 -2.17 -4.40
C ASP A 107 -3.36 -3.33 -4.72
N MET A 108 -3.88 -3.97 -3.67
CA MET A 108 -4.85 -5.04 -3.81
C MET A 108 -6.26 -4.58 -3.45
N GLU A 109 -7.17 -4.81 -4.38
CA GLU A 109 -8.55 -4.34 -4.28
C GLU A 109 -9.49 -5.46 -3.81
N GLY A 110 -10.79 -5.37 -4.13
CA GLY A 110 -11.77 -6.34 -3.65
C GLY A 110 -11.47 -7.77 -4.13
N ALA A 111 -11.95 -8.77 -3.38
CA ALA A 111 -11.72 -10.20 -3.66
C ALA A 111 -11.92 -10.63 -5.14
N PRO A 112 -12.90 -10.11 -5.90
CA PRO A 112 -13.06 -10.45 -7.32
C PRO A 112 -11.84 -10.09 -8.20
N MET A 113 -11.07 -9.08 -7.82
CA MET A 113 -9.91 -8.59 -8.58
C MET A 113 -8.61 -9.31 -8.22
N VAL A 114 -8.56 -10.01 -7.08
CA VAL A 114 -7.34 -10.65 -6.56
C VAL A 114 -6.72 -11.64 -7.56
N PRO A 115 -7.48 -12.59 -8.16
CA PRO A 115 -6.88 -13.54 -9.11
C PRO A 115 -6.25 -12.84 -10.33
N ALA A 116 -6.90 -11.79 -10.85
CA ALA A 116 -6.39 -11.06 -12.00
C ALA A 116 -5.15 -10.24 -11.63
N THR A 117 -5.18 -9.56 -10.48
CA THR A 117 -4.07 -8.74 -9.99
C THR A 117 -2.83 -9.59 -9.73
N VAL A 118 -2.98 -10.76 -9.09
CA VAL A 118 -1.85 -11.69 -8.85
C VAL A 118 -1.28 -12.20 -10.18
N ARG A 119 -2.12 -12.59 -11.14
CA ARG A 119 -1.63 -13.02 -12.47
C ARG A 119 -0.87 -11.92 -13.21
N MET A 120 -1.41 -10.71 -13.24
CA MET A 120 -0.74 -9.53 -13.82
C MET A 120 0.63 -9.32 -13.16
N ALA A 121 0.67 -9.40 -11.83
CA ALA A 121 1.90 -9.19 -11.08
C ALA A 121 2.96 -10.26 -11.36
N LEU A 122 2.57 -11.54 -11.43
CA LEU A 122 3.49 -12.64 -11.76
C LEU A 122 3.98 -12.53 -13.20
N SER A 123 3.12 -12.17 -14.16
CA SER A 123 3.51 -11.96 -15.56
C SER A 123 4.51 -10.81 -15.72
N ALA A 124 4.35 -9.71 -14.97
CA ALA A 124 5.33 -8.63 -14.96
C ALA A 124 6.66 -9.07 -14.30
N ALA A 125 6.60 -9.91 -13.25
CA ALA A 125 7.80 -10.46 -12.61
C ALA A 125 8.58 -11.42 -13.52
N GLU A 126 7.88 -12.24 -14.31
CA GLU A 126 8.48 -13.12 -15.33
C GLU A 126 9.24 -12.33 -16.41
N GLN A 127 8.79 -11.11 -16.71
CA GLN A 127 9.47 -10.17 -17.61
C GLN A 127 10.64 -9.43 -16.94
N GLY A 128 10.91 -9.70 -15.66
CA GLY A 128 12.04 -9.12 -14.91
C GLY A 128 11.70 -7.84 -14.14
N HIS A 129 10.43 -7.42 -14.10
CA HIS A 129 10.03 -6.24 -13.33
C HIS A 129 9.77 -6.60 -11.86
N LEU A 130 10.55 -6.01 -10.95
CA LEU A 130 10.40 -6.21 -9.51
C LEU A 130 9.78 -4.99 -8.85
N PHE A 131 8.72 -5.23 -8.09
CA PHE A 131 7.96 -4.19 -7.38
C PHE A 131 7.34 -4.79 -6.11
N THR A 132 6.50 -4.02 -5.43
CA THR A 132 5.79 -4.49 -4.24
C THR A 132 4.35 -4.83 -4.54
N ILE A 133 3.89 -6.03 -4.18
CA ILE A 133 2.47 -6.42 -4.26
C ILE A 133 1.84 -6.41 -2.88
N THR A 134 0.62 -5.88 -2.77
CA THR A 134 -0.17 -5.97 -1.54
C THR A 134 -0.94 -7.29 -1.48
N LEU A 135 -0.93 -7.98 -0.34
CA LEU A 135 -1.72 -9.19 -0.09
C LEU A 135 -2.47 -9.09 1.24
N GLN A 136 -3.66 -9.69 1.32
CA GLN A 136 -4.63 -9.40 2.38
C GLN A 136 -4.88 -10.62 3.26
N SER A 137 -4.57 -10.55 4.56
CA SER A 137 -4.61 -11.70 5.47
C SER A 137 -6.00 -12.30 5.70
N TYR A 138 -7.07 -11.57 5.35
CA TYR A 138 -8.46 -12.03 5.47
C TYR A 138 -8.95 -12.96 4.33
N LEU A 139 -8.05 -13.42 3.45
CA LEU A 139 -8.37 -14.37 2.37
C LEU A 139 -7.70 -15.72 2.61
N THR A 140 -8.45 -16.80 2.43
CA THR A 140 -7.91 -18.18 2.55
C THR A 140 -6.83 -18.51 1.52
N ARG A 141 -6.85 -17.86 0.35
CA ARG A 141 -5.85 -18.02 -0.73
C ARG A 141 -4.49 -17.36 -0.45
N THR A 142 -4.40 -16.45 0.53
CA THR A 142 -3.20 -15.62 0.73
C THR A 142 -1.90 -16.38 0.98
N PRO A 143 -1.85 -17.55 1.66
CA PRO A 143 -0.60 -18.31 1.80
C PRO A 143 0.01 -18.71 0.45
N GLU A 144 -0.83 -19.12 -0.51
CA GLU A 144 -0.40 -19.50 -1.86
C GLU A 144 0.07 -18.28 -2.65
N ASP A 145 -0.69 -17.18 -2.62
CA ASP A 145 -0.31 -15.94 -3.29
C ASP A 145 1.01 -15.36 -2.74
N ILE A 146 1.28 -15.51 -1.42
CA ILE A 146 2.57 -15.15 -0.81
C ILE A 146 3.69 -16.03 -1.39
N ALA A 147 3.51 -17.35 -1.42
CA ALA A 147 4.52 -18.26 -1.94
C ALA A 147 4.87 -17.95 -3.40
N HIS A 148 3.86 -17.75 -4.26
CA HIS A 148 4.08 -17.37 -5.66
C HIS A 148 4.78 -16.00 -5.78
N SER A 149 4.28 -14.97 -5.09
CA SER A 149 4.83 -13.61 -5.22
C SER A 149 6.29 -13.56 -4.78
N THR A 150 6.60 -14.16 -3.63
CA THR A 150 7.97 -14.18 -3.09
C THR A 150 8.90 -15.07 -3.91
N GLY A 151 8.40 -16.20 -4.44
CA GLY A 151 9.13 -17.08 -5.35
C GLY A 151 9.51 -16.40 -6.68
N SER A 152 8.69 -15.46 -7.14
CA SER A 152 8.97 -14.61 -8.31
C SER A 152 9.78 -13.34 -7.98
N GLY A 153 10.27 -13.19 -6.75
CA GLY A 153 11.11 -12.07 -6.33
C GLY A 153 10.37 -10.77 -5.99
N LEU A 154 9.04 -10.74 -6.05
CA LEU A 154 8.24 -9.57 -5.66
C LEU A 154 8.30 -9.37 -4.15
N THR A 155 8.38 -8.11 -3.71
CA THR A 155 8.24 -7.78 -2.29
C THR A 155 6.76 -7.80 -1.89
N VAL A 156 6.41 -8.42 -0.77
CA VAL A 156 5.03 -8.41 -0.29
C VAL A 156 4.80 -7.31 0.76
N ARG A 157 3.71 -6.54 0.59
CA ARG A 157 3.06 -5.79 1.66
C ARG A 157 1.86 -6.58 2.20
N LEU A 158 1.94 -7.02 3.46
CA LEU A 158 0.84 -7.69 4.12
C LEU A 158 -0.09 -6.70 4.82
N VAL A 159 -1.38 -6.72 4.45
CA VAL A 159 -2.45 -5.94 5.10
C VAL A 159 -3.51 -6.87 5.67
N LYS A 160 -4.38 -6.38 6.56
CA LYS A 160 -5.57 -7.16 6.98
C LYS A 160 -6.56 -7.33 5.84
N GLY A 161 -6.77 -6.27 5.07
CA GLY A 161 -7.81 -6.15 4.04
C GLY A 161 -8.79 -5.03 4.35
N ALA A 162 -9.27 -4.35 3.31
CA ALA A 162 -10.15 -3.17 3.41
C ALA A 162 -11.52 -3.36 2.74
N TYR A 163 -11.78 -4.55 2.20
CA TYR A 163 -13.02 -4.94 1.52
C TYR A 163 -13.69 -6.11 2.26
N LEU A 164 -14.57 -6.85 1.59
CA LEU A 164 -15.15 -8.08 2.13
C LEU A 164 -14.24 -9.27 1.79
N GLY A 165 -13.72 -9.94 2.81
CA GLY A 165 -12.96 -11.19 2.70
C GLY A 165 -13.79 -12.43 3.05
N ASP A 166 -13.20 -13.62 2.91
CA ASP A 166 -13.83 -14.90 3.27
C ASP A 166 -13.68 -15.19 4.78
N ILE A 167 -12.59 -14.76 5.41
CA ILE A 167 -12.42 -14.75 6.87
C ILE A 167 -13.06 -13.48 7.42
N ARG A 168 -14.05 -13.64 8.32
CA ARG A 168 -14.82 -12.52 8.89
C ARG A 168 -14.53 -12.25 10.35
N ASN A 169 -14.11 -13.27 11.10
CA ASN A 169 -13.82 -13.12 12.52
C ASN A 169 -12.52 -12.32 12.71
N ARG A 170 -12.54 -11.29 13.56
CA ARG A 170 -11.41 -10.38 13.77
C ARG A 170 -10.18 -11.09 14.33
N GLU A 171 -10.37 -12.02 15.26
CA GLU A 171 -9.27 -12.79 15.84
C GLU A 171 -8.72 -13.81 14.85
N GLU A 172 -9.56 -14.42 14.02
CA GLU A 172 -9.09 -15.27 12.93
C GLU A 172 -8.26 -14.46 11.91
N ILE A 173 -8.70 -13.24 11.55
CA ILE A 173 -7.92 -12.34 10.68
C ILE A 173 -6.58 -11.98 11.34
N ARG A 174 -6.58 -11.67 12.65
CA ARG A 174 -5.34 -11.38 13.41
C ARG A 174 -4.42 -12.59 13.44
N SER A 175 -4.96 -13.79 13.68
CA SER A 175 -4.21 -15.05 13.68
C SER A 175 -3.60 -15.33 12.31
N ALA A 176 -4.41 -15.24 11.25
CA ALA A 176 -3.96 -15.35 9.88
C ALA A 176 -2.85 -14.33 9.59
N TYR A 177 -3.01 -13.07 9.96
CA TYR A 177 -1.99 -12.03 9.78
C TYR A 177 -0.65 -12.41 10.40
N ARG A 178 -0.64 -12.92 11.65
CA ARG A 178 0.59 -13.37 12.32
C ARG A 178 1.24 -14.53 11.59
N THR A 179 0.46 -15.53 11.17
CA THR A 179 0.94 -16.69 10.40
C THR A 179 1.57 -16.27 9.08
N HIS A 180 0.89 -15.40 8.32
CA HIS A 180 1.42 -14.87 7.06
C HIS A 180 2.68 -14.03 7.26
N LEU A 181 2.77 -13.25 8.35
CA LEU A 181 3.97 -12.46 8.64
C LEU A 181 5.18 -13.35 8.99
N LEU A 182 4.97 -14.42 9.75
CA LEU A 182 6.00 -15.43 10.02
C LEU A 182 6.48 -16.09 8.72
N LEU A 183 5.57 -16.39 7.80
CA LEU A 183 5.91 -16.93 6.48
C LEU A 183 6.80 -15.95 5.68
N LEU A 184 6.39 -14.68 5.59
CA LEU A 184 7.14 -13.64 4.89
C LEU A 184 8.53 -13.42 5.48
N ALA A 185 8.65 -13.37 6.81
CA ALA A 185 9.92 -13.17 7.48
C ALA A 185 10.94 -14.28 7.17
N ARG A 186 10.47 -15.50 6.92
CA ARG A 186 11.30 -16.65 6.51
C ARG A 186 11.65 -16.64 5.04
N GLN A 187 10.76 -16.15 4.18
CA GLN A 187 10.91 -16.21 2.72
C GLN A 187 11.62 -15.00 2.13
N GLN A 188 11.57 -13.83 2.78
CA GLN A 188 12.10 -12.60 2.20
C GLN A 188 13.15 -11.90 3.08
N PRO A 189 14.18 -11.31 2.47
CA PRO A 189 15.13 -10.47 3.20
C PRO A 189 14.51 -9.16 3.69
N ARG A 190 13.47 -8.68 3.00
CA ARG A 190 12.71 -7.47 3.31
C ARG A 190 11.24 -7.73 3.06
N PHE A 191 10.38 -7.22 3.93
CA PHE A 191 8.93 -7.37 3.83
C PHE A 191 8.25 -6.16 4.43
N ARG A 192 7.01 -5.89 4.01
CA ARG A 192 6.27 -4.71 4.44
C ARG A 192 4.97 -5.12 5.10
N ILE A 193 4.53 -4.34 6.07
CA ILE A 193 3.25 -4.55 6.75
C ILE A 193 2.46 -3.26 6.78
N GLY A 194 1.19 -3.31 6.37
CA GLY A 194 0.25 -2.20 6.50
C GLY A 194 -0.80 -2.53 7.54
N THR A 195 -0.64 -2.02 8.76
CA THR A 195 -1.59 -2.24 9.84
C THR A 195 -1.64 -1.07 10.80
N LEU A 196 -2.87 -0.75 11.23
CA LEU A 196 -3.17 0.23 12.28
C LEU A 196 -3.60 -0.46 13.58
N ASP A 197 -3.47 -1.79 13.63
CA ASP A 197 -3.85 -2.60 14.79
C ASP A 197 -2.72 -2.60 15.81
N ARG A 198 -2.95 -1.92 16.94
CA ARG A 198 -1.98 -1.79 18.04
C ARG A 198 -1.44 -3.15 18.51
N SER A 199 -2.30 -4.17 18.55
CA SER A 199 -1.91 -5.50 19.02
C SER A 199 -0.95 -6.18 18.03
N LEU A 200 -1.20 -6.04 16.73
CA LEU A 200 -0.35 -6.61 15.68
C LEU A 200 0.97 -5.83 15.55
N ILE A 201 0.94 -4.50 15.68
CA ILE A 201 2.17 -3.68 15.69
C ILE A 201 3.08 -4.13 16.83
N ARG A 202 2.56 -4.13 18.06
CA ARG A 202 3.31 -4.56 19.24
C ARG A 202 3.85 -5.98 19.08
N TRP A 203 2.98 -6.91 18.68
CA TRP A 203 3.37 -8.30 18.47
C TRP A 203 4.48 -8.43 17.42
N ALA A 204 4.42 -7.69 16.31
CA ALA A 204 5.48 -7.73 15.29
C ALA A 204 6.80 -7.14 15.81
N GLN A 205 6.76 -6.07 16.60
CA GLN A 205 7.95 -5.48 17.21
C GLN A 205 8.62 -6.43 18.22
N GLU A 206 7.82 -7.14 19.02
CA GLU A 206 8.28 -8.12 20.01
C GLU A 206 8.78 -9.42 19.35
N THR A 207 8.15 -9.83 18.25
CA THR A 207 8.49 -11.09 17.55
C THR A 207 9.74 -10.94 16.67
N PHE A 208 9.96 -9.76 16.09
CA PHE A 208 11.06 -9.52 15.14
C PHE A 208 11.94 -8.32 15.53
N PRO A 209 12.50 -8.27 16.76
CA PRO A 209 13.30 -7.14 17.21
C PRO A 209 14.54 -6.87 16.35
N GLU A 210 15.09 -7.90 15.72
CA GLU A 210 16.22 -7.85 14.78
C GLU A 210 15.84 -7.36 13.38
N ALA A 211 14.56 -7.34 13.05
CA ALA A 211 14.08 -6.99 11.72
C ALA A 211 13.84 -5.48 11.52
N ARG A 212 14.28 -4.60 12.44
CA ARG A 212 14.05 -3.14 12.35
C ARG A 212 14.43 -2.53 11.00
N ALA A 213 15.55 -2.96 10.42
CA ALA A 213 16.03 -2.50 9.11
C ALA A 213 15.44 -3.29 7.91
N ARG A 214 14.76 -4.41 8.16
CA ARG A 214 14.21 -5.33 7.14
C ARG A 214 12.70 -5.23 6.97
N MET A 215 11.98 -4.95 8.05
CA MET A 215 10.53 -4.83 8.11
C MET A 215 10.12 -3.35 8.09
N GLU A 216 9.29 -2.98 7.12
CA GLU A 216 8.72 -1.64 7.02
C GLU A 216 7.26 -1.61 7.48
N PHE A 217 6.93 -0.69 8.37
CA PHE A 217 5.57 -0.42 8.82
C PHE A 217 4.92 0.68 7.99
N GLY A 218 3.80 0.37 7.37
CA GLY A 218 2.96 1.28 6.60
C GLY A 218 1.81 1.83 7.41
N PHE A 219 1.75 3.16 7.53
CA PHE A 219 0.65 3.91 8.13
C PHE A 219 -0.12 4.70 7.08
N LEU A 220 -1.34 5.13 7.41
CA LEU A 220 -2.13 5.99 6.53
C LEU A 220 -1.93 7.45 6.94
N LYS A 221 -1.90 8.37 5.97
CA LYS A 221 -2.10 9.79 6.27
C LYS A 221 -3.41 9.98 7.07
N GLY A 222 -3.32 10.67 8.20
CA GLY A 222 -4.43 10.96 9.11
C GLY A 222 -4.76 9.90 10.18
N ILE A 223 -4.10 8.72 10.19
CA ILE A 223 -4.23 7.70 11.26
C ILE A 223 -2.86 7.14 11.64
N GLY A 224 -2.55 7.15 12.93
CA GLY A 224 -1.28 6.59 13.42
C GLY A 224 -0.07 7.48 13.14
N GLU A 225 -0.27 8.78 12.91
CA GLU A 225 0.81 9.71 12.51
C GLU A 225 1.83 9.85 13.65
N ARG A 226 1.37 9.97 14.89
CA ARG A 226 2.27 10.08 16.04
C ARG A 226 3.00 8.77 16.29
N THR A 227 2.32 7.64 16.12
CA THR A 227 2.92 6.31 16.21
C THR A 227 3.99 6.12 15.13
N ALA A 228 3.72 6.57 13.89
CA ALA A 228 4.68 6.51 12.80
C ALA A 228 5.97 7.26 13.13
N VAL A 229 5.86 8.49 13.64
CA VAL A 229 7.02 9.31 14.07
C VAL A 229 7.78 8.65 15.20
N GLN A 230 7.07 8.17 16.22
CA GLN A 230 7.72 7.48 17.33
C GLN A 230 8.48 6.24 16.84
N MET A 231 7.86 5.42 16.00
CA MET A 231 8.48 4.19 15.49
C MET A 231 9.69 4.47 14.61
N ALA A 232 9.65 5.53 13.78
CA ALA A 232 10.80 5.97 13.01
C ALA A 232 11.95 6.40 13.94
N GLY A 233 11.66 7.18 14.99
CA GLY A 233 12.63 7.54 16.03
C GLY A 233 13.21 6.35 16.81
N ASP A 234 12.43 5.27 16.98
CA ASP A 234 12.85 4.01 17.59
C ASP A 234 13.69 3.13 16.62
N GLY A 235 13.93 3.60 15.39
CA GLY A 235 14.78 2.95 14.38
C GLY A 235 14.06 1.93 13.50
N TRP A 236 12.73 1.86 13.52
CA TRP A 236 11.97 1.06 12.57
C TRP A 236 11.90 1.74 11.21
N ARG A 237 11.90 0.95 10.12
CA ARG A 237 11.51 1.50 8.81
C ARG A 237 10.02 1.80 8.81
N VAL A 238 9.67 3.02 8.44
CA VAL A 238 8.28 3.49 8.41
C VAL A 238 7.99 4.14 7.07
N ALA A 239 6.82 3.85 6.53
CA ALA A 239 6.28 4.49 5.35
C ALA A 239 4.88 5.03 5.62
N GLN A 240 4.52 6.15 4.99
CA GLN A 240 3.18 6.70 5.07
C GLN A 240 2.51 6.70 3.69
N TYR A 241 1.29 6.17 3.65
CA TYR A 241 0.42 6.17 2.48
C TYR A 241 -0.29 7.51 2.33
N ILE A 242 0.05 8.23 1.25
CA ILE A 242 -0.29 9.63 0.99
C ILE A 242 -1.15 9.69 -0.29
N PRO A 243 -2.48 9.56 -0.16
CA PRO A 243 -3.39 9.68 -1.29
C PRO A 243 -3.65 11.14 -1.63
N TYR A 244 -3.79 11.44 -2.92
CA TYR A 244 -4.09 12.81 -3.37
C TYR A 244 -4.92 12.82 -4.65
N GLY A 245 -5.56 13.96 -4.93
CA GLY A 245 -6.41 14.17 -6.11
C GLY A 245 -7.88 14.34 -5.73
N ASN A 246 -8.72 14.50 -6.76
CA ASN A 246 -10.12 14.90 -6.58
C ASN A 246 -11.07 13.72 -6.27
N ASP A 247 -10.75 12.50 -6.73
CA ASP A 247 -11.59 11.32 -6.48
C ASP A 247 -11.34 10.71 -5.08
N THR A 248 -11.79 11.42 -4.05
CA THR A 248 -11.54 11.06 -2.65
C THR A 248 -12.67 10.26 -2.01
N SER A 249 -13.86 10.21 -2.62
CA SER A 249 -15.09 9.74 -1.96
C SER A 249 -14.99 8.28 -1.48
N SER A 250 -14.60 7.36 -2.38
CA SER A 250 -14.42 5.95 -2.06
C SER A 250 -13.28 5.75 -1.06
N TYR A 251 -12.26 6.60 -1.13
CA TYR A 251 -11.14 6.59 -0.20
C TYR A 251 -11.62 7.00 1.20
N THR A 252 -12.26 8.15 1.37
CA THR A 252 -12.73 8.65 2.66
C THR A 252 -13.74 7.70 3.31
N ARG A 253 -14.68 7.16 2.54
CA ARG A 253 -15.68 6.21 3.06
C ARG A 253 -15.07 4.97 3.71
N ARG A 254 -13.99 4.41 3.15
CA ARG A 254 -13.28 3.26 3.74
C ARG A 254 -12.64 3.60 5.10
N ARG A 255 -12.17 4.83 5.28
CA ARG A 255 -11.61 5.33 6.55
C ARG A 255 -12.71 5.48 7.60
N GLU A 256 -13.86 6.02 7.22
CA GLU A 256 -15.02 6.13 8.11
C GLU A 256 -15.56 4.77 8.55
N ILE A 257 -15.68 3.81 7.61
CA ILE A 257 -16.06 2.43 7.93
C ILE A 257 -15.08 1.83 8.95
N TYR A 258 -13.77 2.01 8.74
CA TYR A 258 -12.75 1.52 9.67
C TYR A 258 -12.90 2.12 11.07
N LEU A 259 -13.09 3.45 11.19
CA LEU A 259 -13.28 4.11 12.48
C LEU A 259 -14.57 3.66 13.18
N ASN A 260 -15.65 3.48 12.43
CA ASN A 260 -16.93 2.98 12.95
C ASN A 260 -16.80 1.54 13.46
N LEU A 261 -16.03 0.70 12.77
CA LEU A 261 -15.76 -0.68 13.22
C LEU A 261 -14.99 -0.69 14.54
N LEU A 262 -13.98 0.17 14.70
CA LEU A 262 -13.24 0.31 15.95
C LEU A 262 -14.14 0.78 17.11
N ALA A 263 -14.97 1.80 16.86
CA ALA A 263 -15.88 2.33 17.87
C ALA A 263 -16.87 1.27 18.36
N ARG A 264 -17.41 0.43 17.47
CA ARG A 264 -18.34 -0.67 17.82
C ARG A 264 -17.74 -1.71 18.75
N VAL A 265 -16.42 -1.87 18.74
CA VAL A 265 -15.71 -2.84 19.59
C VAL A 265 -14.97 -2.17 20.76
N GLY A 266 -15.25 -0.89 21.01
CA GLY A 266 -14.64 -0.14 22.11
C GLY A 266 -13.14 0.16 21.92
N GLU A 267 -12.63 0.08 20.70
CA GLU A 267 -11.24 0.39 20.38
C GLU A 267 -11.10 1.83 19.86
N ALA A 268 -10.05 2.53 20.29
CA ALA A 268 -9.70 3.84 19.76
C ALA A 268 -8.74 3.71 18.56
N PRO A 269 -8.82 4.58 17.55
CA PRO A 269 -7.85 4.59 16.46
C PRO A 269 -6.43 4.80 16.98
N LEU A 270 -5.46 4.28 16.24
CA LEU A 270 -4.06 4.58 16.47
C LEU A 270 -3.81 6.08 16.31
N ASN A 271 -3.01 6.66 17.21
CA ASN A 271 -2.67 8.08 17.19
C ASN A 271 -1.37 8.35 16.44
#